data_AF-A0A5J5BJC0-F1
#
_entry.id   AF-A0A5J5BJC0-F1
#
_cell.length_a   1.000
_cell.length_b   1.000
_cell.length_c   1.000
_cell.angle_alpha   90.00
_cell.angle_beta   90.00
_cell.angle_gamma   90.00
#
_symmetry.space_group_name_H-M   'P 1'
#
loop_
_entity.id
_entity.type
_entity.pdbx_description
1 polymer ?
#
loop_
_entity_poly.entity_id
_entity_poly.type
_entity_poly.pdbx_seq_one_letter_code
_entity_poly.pdbx_strand_id
1 'polypeptide(L)'
;MTRIFTRGKLEYAFESLTIIYIDIFPIEGVPRKRREMKFRKRLRSEIANDLPEWEGEFMSYKELKKQLKRIAPCHEESKKCGKRPRLATEGGGNLREGTGFMILLDRELEKVNAFFIGKEEEYIIIMKELKNRVASMDCDGDTTQLKMDILNFHREMVSLLHYSVLNFAGYIKIMKKHKKKTASFSHLPFKPTVLQQPFFITDVICKFLKECEAMLNQLFLVKKP
;
A
#
# COMPACT_ATOMS: atom_id res chain seq x y z
N MET A 1 -22.82 -22.45 -12.27
CA MET A 1 -21.50 -21.93 -12.71
C MET A 1 -21.06 -20.65 -12.00
N THR A 2 -21.78 -20.16 -10.99
CA THR A 2 -21.56 -18.84 -10.36
C THR A 2 -20.92 -18.88 -8.96
N ARG A 3 -20.39 -20.03 -8.54
CA ARG A 3 -19.89 -20.25 -7.17
C ARG A 3 -18.37 -20.49 -7.05
N ILE A 4 -17.62 -20.50 -8.15
CA ILE A 4 -16.25 -21.05 -8.15
C ILE A 4 -15.16 -19.99 -8.41
N PHE A 5 -15.46 -18.84 -9.04
CA PHE A 5 -14.37 -18.01 -9.59
C PHE A 5 -13.96 -16.75 -8.82
N THR A 6 -14.65 -16.36 -7.74
CA THR A 6 -14.33 -15.11 -7.03
C THR A 6 -14.16 -15.26 -5.51
N ARG A 7 -14.71 -16.32 -4.91
CA ARG A 7 -14.65 -16.51 -3.45
C ARG A 7 -13.23 -16.72 -2.95
N GLY A 8 -12.42 -17.53 -3.64
CA GLY A 8 -11.03 -17.79 -3.27
C GLY A 8 -10.09 -16.59 -3.46
N LYS A 9 -10.30 -15.73 -4.46
CA LYS A 9 -9.45 -14.53 -4.67
C LYS A 9 -9.80 -13.39 -3.71
N LEU A 10 -11.08 -13.22 -3.37
CA LEU A 10 -11.52 -12.26 -2.37
C LEU A 10 -11.14 -12.69 -0.95
N GLU A 11 -11.33 -13.96 -0.59
CA GLU A 11 -10.84 -14.51 0.70
C GLU A 11 -9.32 -14.44 0.79
N TYR A 12 -8.57 -14.72 -0.29
CA TYR A 12 -7.12 -14.55 -0.32
C TYR A 12 -6.69 -13.09 -0.18
N ALA A 13 -7.37 -12.14 -0.82
CA ALA A 13 -7.06 -10.72 -0.65
C ALA A 13 -7.31 -10.27 0.81
N PHE A 14 -8.40 -10.72 1.44
CA PHE A 14 -8.70 -10.44 2.85
C PHE A 14 -7.74 -11.15 3.81
N GLU A 15 -7.36 -12.39 3.55
CA GLU A 15 -6.36 -13.13 4.33
C GLU A 15 -4.97 -12.53 4.17
N SER A 16 -4.55 -12.17 2.95
CA SER A 16 -3.29 -11.48 2.68
C SER A 16 -3.27 -10.09 3.32
N LEU A 17 -4.36 -9.33 3.22
CA LEU A 17 -4.55 -8.06 3.93
C LEU A 17 -4.43 -8.26 5.45
N THR A 18 -5.09 -9.27 6.01
CA THR A 18 -5.08 -9.57 7.44
C THR A 18 -3.69 -10.02 7.90
N ILE A 19 -3.00 -10.88 7.15
CA ILE A 19 -1.64 -11.34 7.43
C ILE A 19 -0.65 -10.17 7.36
N ILE A 20 -0.78 -9.30 6.36
CA ILE A 20 0.05 -8.10 6.21
C ILE A 20 -0.25 -7.11 7.34
N TYR A 21 -1.52 -6.91 7.70
CA TYR A 21 -1.94 -6.04 8.81
C TYR A 21 -1.41 -6.56 10.15
N ILE A 22 -1.50 -7.85 10.44
CA ILE A 22 -0.91 -8.52 11.62
C ILE A 22 0.63 -8.38 11.63
N ASP A 23 1.28 -8.41 10.45
CA ASP A 23 2.73 -8.24 10.35
C ASP A 23 3.18 -6.77 10.57
N ILE A 24 2.32 -5.79 10.24
CA ILE A 24 2.53 -4.34 10.37
C ILE A 24 2.20 -3.84 11.78
N PHE A 25 1.03 -4.23 12.31
CA PHE A 25 0.49 -3.91 13.63
C PHE A 25 0.54 -5.16 14.53
N PRO A 26 1.64 -5.38 15.25
CA PRO A 26 1.76 -6.56 16.12
C PRO A 26 0.73 -6.49 17.25
N ILE A 27 0.01 -7.59 17.46
CA ILE A 27 -0.76 -7.82 18.67
C ILE A 27 0.23 -7.91 19.85
N GLU A 28 0.07 -7.07 20.87
CA GLU A 28 0.94 -7.07 22.04
C GLU A 28 0.92 -8.46 22.72
N GLY A 29 2.11 -9.02 23.00
CA GLY A 29 2.25 -10.29 23.73
C GLY A 29 2.61 -11.54 22.89
N VAL A 30 2.66 -11.48 21.55
CA VAL A 30 3.02 -12.66 20.72
C VAL A 30 4.52 -12.67 20.36
N PRO A 31 5.34 -13.64 20.83
CA PRO A 31 6.77 -13.70 20.54
C PRO A 31 7.06 -14.13 19.09
N ARG A 32 7.95 -13.40 18.41
CA ARG A 32 8.32 -13.66 17.00
C ARG A 32 9.43 -14.71 16.87
N LYS A 33 9.19 -15.80 16.11
CA LYS A 33 10.24 -16.55 15.41
C LYS A 33 10.75 -15.69 14.24
N ARG A 34 11.86 -14.98 14.45
CA ARG A 34 12.43 -14.00 13.51
C ARG A 34 12.97 -14.68 12.24
N ARG A 35 12.11 -15.03 11.27
CA ARG A 35 12.54 -15.21 9.88
C ARG A 35 12.53 -13.84 9.21
N GLU A 36 13.71 -13.26 9.00
CA GLU A 36 13.90 -12.05 8.21
C GLU A 36 13.55 -12.34 6.75
N MET A 37 12.25 -12.34 6.44
CA MET A 37 11.78 -12.46 5.07
C MET A 37 12.09 -11.14 4.35
N LYS A 38 12.68 -11.26 3.17
CA LYS A 38 13.04 -10.14 2.29
C LYS A 38 11.74 -9.44 1.86
N PHE A 39 11.24 -8.49 2.64
CA PHE A 39 9.99 -7.74 2.38
C PHE A 39 9.90 -7.28 0.92
N ARG A 40 11.01 -6.73 0.39
CA ARG A 40 11.11 -6.30 -1.01
C ARG A 40 10.82 -7.42 -2.04
N LYS A 41 11.13 -8.70 -1.73
CA LYS A 41 10.81 -9.84 -2.61
C LYS A 41 9.33 -10.18 -2.52
N ARG A 42 8.78 -10.22 -1.31
CA ARG A 42 7.34 -10.44 -1.07
C ARG A 42 6.51 -9.37 -1.75
N LEU A 43 6.79 -8.09 -1.49
CA LEU A 43 6.12 -6.95 -2.11
C LEU A 43 6.09 -7.06 -3.65
N ARG A 44 7.22 -7.38 -4.29
CA ARG A 44 7.24 -7.58 -5.75
C ARG A 44 6.41 -8.78 -6.20
N SER A 45 6.40 -9.86 -5.43
CA SER A 45 5.61 -11.05 -5.76
C SER A 45 4.11 -10.74 -5.68
N GLU A 46 3.66 -10.08 -4.62
CA GLU A 46 2.27 -9.65 -4.46
C GLU A 46 1.86 -8.69 -5.59
N ILE A 47 2.67 -7.69 -5.89
CA ILE A 47 2.40 -6.76 -7.00
C ILE A 47 2.28 -7.50 -8.33
N ALA A 48 3.23 -8.39 -8.65
CA ALA A 48 3.21 -9.11 -9.92
C ALA A 48 2.04 -10.10 -10.04
N ASN A 49 1.57 -10.66 -8.93
CA ASN A 49 0.50 -11.66 -8.92
C ASN A 49 -0.89 -11.00 -8.91
N ASP A 50 -1.07 -9.96 -8.09
CA ASP A 50 -2.41 -9.45 -7.76
C ASP A 50 -2.69 -8.09 -8.40
N LEU A 51 -1.66 -7.26 -8.64
CA LEU A 51 -1.79 -5.88 -9.13
C LEU A 51 -0.75 -5.53 -10.22
N PRO A 52 -0.62 -6.34 -11.30
CA PRO A 52 0.42 -6.14 -12.30
C PRO A 52 0.29 -4.80 -13.04
N GLU A 53 -0.94 -4.32 -13.23
CA GLU A 53 -1.24 -3.06 -13.93
C GLU A 53 -0.76 -1.83 -13.16
N TRP A 54 -0.60 -1.94 -11.83
CA TRP A 54 -0.25 -0.80 -10.97
C TRP A 54 1.20 -0.85 -10.49
N GLU A 55 2.05 -1.74 -11.05
CA GLU A 55 3.42 -1.94 -10.57
C GLU A 55 4.24 -0.63 -10.50
N GLY A 56 4.09 0.26 -11.49
CA GLY A 56 4.79 1.55 -11.56
C GLY A 56 4.34 2.55 -10.49
N GLU A 57 3.12 2.39 -9.98
CA GLU A 57 2.47 3.32 -9.06
C GLU A 57 2.82 3.03 -7.59
N PHE A 58 3.43 1.87 -7.30
CA PHE A 58 3.92 1.58 -5.96
C PHE A 58 5.16 2.39 -5.58
N MET A 59 5.31 2.64 -4.28
CA MET A 59 6.52 3.23 -3.71
C MET A 59 7.77 2.42 -4.08
N SER A 60 8.78 3.11 -4.63
CA SER A 60 10.04 2.55 -5.10
C SER A 60 10.96 2.11 -3.95
N TYR A 61 10.61 1.01 -3.28
CA TYR A 61 11.36 0.50 -2.13
C TYR A 61 12.84 0.17 -2.47
N LYS A 62 13.14 -0.12 -3.74
CA LYS A 62 14.52 -0.31 -4.23
C LYS A 62 15.34 0.97 -4.10
N GLU A 63 14.81 2.09 -4.59
CA GLU A 63 15.53 3.36 -4.64
C GLU A 63 15.63 4.00 -3.26
N LEU A 64 14.55 3.93 -2.47
CA LEU A 64 14.57 4.34 -1.06
C LEU A 64 15.62 3.55 -0.27
N LYS A 65 15.70 2.23 -0.45
CA LYS A 65 16.73 1.41 0.21
C LYS A 65 18.14 1.75 -0.27
N LYS A 66 18.32 2.18 -1.53
CA LYS A 66 19.60 2.60 -2.08
C LYS A 66 20.05 3.94 -1.51
N GLN A 67 19.14 4.91 -1.37
CA GLN A 67 19.44 6.16 -0.66
C GLN A 67 19.77 5.92 0.81
N LEU A 68 19.04 5.02 1.48
CA LEU A 68 19.39 4.61 2.84
C LEU A 68 20.77 3.96 2.96
N LYS A 69 21.34 3.38 1.89
CA LYS A 69 22.70 2.85 1.94
C LYS A 69 23.75 3.97 1.88
N ARG A 70 23.44 5.06 1.17
CA ARG A 70 24.30 6.23 1.03
C ARG A 70 24.43 7.00 2.33
N ILE A 71 23.31 7.16 3.05
CA ILE A 71 23.31 7.61 4.44
C ILE A 71 24.14 6.58 5.24
N ALA A 72 25.35 6.97 5.63
CA ALA A 72 26.37 6.10 6.22
C ALA A 72 25.82 5.21 7.36
N PRO A 73 26.38 4.00 7.54
CA PRO A 73 27.28 3.86 8.67
C PRO A 73 28.64 3.38 8.18
N CYS A 74 29.71 4.03 8.66
CA CYS A 74 31.03 3.43 8.62
C CYS A 74 31.03 2.22 9.57
N HIS A 75 30.57 1.07 9.09
CA HIS A 75 30.88 -0.23 9.70
C HIS A 75 30.59 -1.34 8.69
N GLU A 76 31.66 -1.80 8.04
CA GLU A 76 31.93 -3.12 7.46
C GLU A 76 33.11 -2.89 6.50
N GLU A 77 34.33 -2.81 7.04
CA GLU A 77 35.61 -3.22 6.41
C GLU A 77 36.82 -2.79 7.27
N SER A 78 36.92 -3.32 8.49
CA SER A 78 38.23 -3.44 9.15
C SER A 78 38.96 -4.66 8.57
N LYS A 79 39.66 -4.48 7.45
CA LYS A 79 40.85 -5.26 7.05
C LYS A 79 41.57 -4.65 5.83
N LYS A 80 42.26 -3.52 6.05
CA LYS A 80 43.69 -3.31 5.73
C LYS A 80 44.05 -1.86 6.03
N CYS A 81 44.77 -1.67 7.14
CA CYS A 81 45.41 -0.41 7.49
C CYS A 81 46.63 -0.17 6.58
N GLY A 82 46.70 1.02 6.00
CA GLY A 82 47.81 1.48 5.16
C GLY A 82 47.95 3.00 5.20
N LYS A 83 48.34 3.54 6.36
CA LYS A 83 49.08 4.79 6.62
C LYS A 83 48.55 6.16 6.08
N ARG A 84 48.21 6.98 7.10
CA ARG A 84 48.54 8.40 7.36
C ARG A 84 47.46 9.48 7.17
N PRO A 85 47.42 10.50 8.06
CA PRO A 85 46.30 11.40 8.26
C PRO A 85 46.52 12.77 7.59
N ARG A 86 45.49 13.38 7.01
CA ARG A 86 45.43 14.85 6.78
C ARG A 86 44.01 15.38 6.92
N LEU A 87 43.95 16.52 7.59
CA LEU A 87 42.78 17.35 7.90
C LEU A 87 42.02 17.81 6.65
N ALA A 88 40.69 17.77 6.71
CA ALA A 88 39.82 18.76 6.08
C ALA A 88 38.45 18.75 6.76
N THR A 89 38.06 19.95 7.18
CA THR A 89 36.73 20.45 7.53
C THR A 89 35.59 19.80 6.74
N GLU A 90 34.50 19.45 7.43
CA GLU A 90 33.09 19.75 7.12
C GLU A 90 32.13 18.71 7.72
N GLY A 91 31.54 19.05 8.86
CA GLY A 91 30.42 18.32 9.49
C GLY A 91 29.09 18.43 8.73
N GLY A 92 29.10 18.72 7.42
CA GLY A 92 27.90 18.99 6.60
C GLY A 92 27.38 17.81 5.78
N GLY A 93 28.16 16.72 5.64
CA GLY A 93 27.82 15.61 4.73
C GLY A 93 26.60 14.78 5.17
N ASN A 94 26.51 14.45 6.47
CA ASN A 94 25.45 13.57 6.99
C ASN A 94 24.06 14.23 7.03
N LEU A 95 23.99 15.56 7.23
CA LEU A 95 22.72 16.29 7.22
C LEU A 95 22.13 16.32 5.80
N ARG A 96 22.96 16.58 4.80
CA ARG A 96 22.56 16.67 3.38
C ARG A 96 22.07 15.33 2.83
N GLU A 97 22.64 14.20 3.25
CA GLU A 97 22.18 12.87 2.85
C GLU A 97 20.92 12.41 3.58
N GLY A 98 20.78 12.72 4.87
CA GLY A 98 19.55 12.49 5.63
C GLY A 98 18.36 13.25 5.04
N THR A 99 18.58 14.51 4.64
CA THR A 99 17.59 15.31 3.90
C THR A 99 17.26 14.69 2.54
N GLY A 100 18.24 14.12 1.84
CA GLY A 100 18.03 13.46 0.54
C GLY A 100 17.09 12.25 0.59
N PHE A 101 17.17 11.43 1.65
CA PHE A 101 16.21 10.32 1.85
C PHE A 101 14.80 10.84 2.14
N MET A 102 14.67 11.85 3.00
CA MET A 102 13.35 12.40 3.34
C MET A 102 12.69 13.05 2.13
N ILE A 103 13.45 13.78 1.29
CA ILE A 103 12.93 14.34 0.02
C ILE A 103 12.47 13.22 -0.93
N LEU A 104 13.27 12.15 -1.08
CA LEU A 104 12.86 11.03 -1.94
C LEU A 104 11.61 10.33 -1.38
N LEU A 105 11.53 10.15 -0.06
CA LEU A 105 10.37 9.55 0.58
C LEU A 105 9.12 10.38 0.39
N ASP A 106 9.21 11.71 0.60
CA ASP A 106 8.09 12.63 0.41
C ASP A 106 7.61 12.58 -1.06
N ARG A 107 8.52 12.56 -2.06
CA ARG A 107 8.17 12.39 -3.48
C ARG A 107 7.48 11.06 -3.80
N GLU A 108 7.97 9.95 -3.24
CA GLU A 108 7.33 8.66 -3.46
C GLU A 108 5.96 8.58 -2.78
N LEU A 109 5.76 9.27 -1.64
CA LEU A 109 4.45 9.39 -1.00
C LEU A 109 3.49 10.25 -1.82
N GLU A 110 3.94 11.38 -2.37
CA GLU A 110 3.14 12.21 -3.29
C GLU A 110 2.68 11.42 -4.51
N LYS A 111 3.55 10.60 -5.10
CA LYS A 111 3.19 9.70 -6.20
C LYS A 111 2.07 8.73 -5.79
N VAL A 112 2.25 8.03 -4.67
CA VAL A 112 1.26 7.06 -4.16
C VAL A 112 -0.08 7.74 -3.86
N ASN A 113 -0.05 8.95 -3.30
CA ASN A 113 -1.26 9.74 -3.05
C ASN A 113 -1.96 10.16 -4.34
N ALA A 114 -1.20 10.67 -5.32
CA ALA A 114 -1.77 11.12 -6.59
C ALA A 114 -2.49 9.97 -7.30
N PHE A 115 -1.88 8.78 -7.33
CA PHE A 115 -2.53 7.59 -7.87
C PHE A 115 -3.80 7.20 -7.09
N PHE A 116 -3.73 7.18 -5.76
CA PHE A 116 -4.87 6.78 -4.93
C PHE A 116 -6.06 7.75 -5.09
N ILE A 117 -5.79 9.07 -5.06
CA ILE A 117 -6.82 10.10 -5.26
C ILE A 117 -7.44 9.97 -6.65
N GLY A 118 -6.62 9.85 -7.69
CA GLY A 118 -7.13 9.68 -9.06
C GLY A 118 -8.06 8.47 -9.18
N LYS A 119 -7.70 7.34 -8.57
CA LYS A 119 -8.56 6.14 -8.51
C LYS A 119 -9.83 6.36 -7.70
N GLU A 120 -9.74 7.04 -6.55
CA GLU A 120 -10.91 7.38 -5.75
C GLU A 120 -11.90 8.26 -6.53
N GLU A 121 -11.41 9.26 -7.25
CA GLU A 121 -12.21 10.13 -8.12
C GLU A 121 -12.89 9.35 -9.26
N GLU A 122 -12.17 8.45 -9.93
CA GLU A 122 -12.74 7.54 -10.93
C GLU A 122 -13.87 6.70 -10.31
N TYR A 123 -13.67 6.18 -9.10
CA TYR A 123 -14.63 5.33 -8.42
C TYR A 123 -15.89 6.09 -7.97
N ILE A 124 -15.76 7.36 -7.59
CA ILE A 124 -16.92 8.23 -7.30
C ILE A 124 -17.83 8.33 -8.53
N ILE A 125 -17.24 8.50 -9.72
CA ILE A 125 -17.99 8.61 -10.98
C ILE A 125 -18.68 7.29 -11.32
N ILE A 126 -17.94 6.17 -11.28
CA ILE A 126 -18.49 4.83 -11.59
C ILE A 126 -19.59 4.45 -10.61
N MET A 127 -19.42 4.71 -9.31
CA MET A 127 -20.45 4.42 -8.30
C MET A 127 -21.75 5.19 -8.59
N LYS A 128 -21.64 6.47 -8.97
CA LYS A 128 -22.80 7.28 -9.33
C LYS A 128 -23.53 6.71 -10.55
N GLU A 129 -22.78 6.29 -11.58
CA GLU A 129 -23.36 5.68 -12.78
C GLU A 129 -24.06 4.35 -12.48
N LEU A 130 -23.41 3.47 -11.70
CA LEU A 130 -23.99 2.18 -11.33
C LEU A 130 -25.26 2.35 -10.49
N LYS A 131 -25.31 3.32 -9.57
CA LYS A 131 -26.53 3.65 -8.80
C LYS A 131 -27.66 4.11 -9.70
N ASN A 132 -27.37 4.98 -10.68
CA ASN A 132 -28.37 5.44 -11.64
C ASN A 132 -28.93 4.27 -12.46
N ARG A 133 -28.06 3.36 -12.91
CA ARG A 133 -28.46 2.15 -13.67
C ARG A 133 -29.31 1.18 -12.84
N VAL A 134 -29.04 1.05 -11.54
CA VAL A 134 -29.91 0.27 -10.62
C VAL A 134 -31.26 0.95 -10.43
N ALA A 135 -31.29 2.27 -10.28
CA ALA A 135 -32.52 3.02 -10.06
C ALA A 135 -33.43 3.08 -11.30
N SER A 136 -32.86 3.05 -12.50
CA SER A 136 -33.60 3.08 -13.78
C SER A 136 -34.06 1.70 -14.26
N MET A 137 -33.86 0.65 -13.46
CA MET A 137 -34.13 -0.73 -13.88
C MET A 137 -35.57 -1.13 -13.56
N ASP A 138 -36.34 -1.45 -14.59
CA ASP A 138 -37.65 -2.06 -14.43
C ASP A 138 -37.54 -3.54 -13.99
N CYS A 139 -38.52 -4.00 -13.20
CA CYS A 139 -38.50 -5.29 -12.50
C CYS A 139 -38.33 -6.55 -13.39
N ASP A 140 -38.47 -6.43 -14.72
CA ASP A 140 -38.50 -7.54 -15.69
C ASP A 140 -37.24 -7.63 -16.59
N GLY A 141 -36.30 -6.69 -16.46
CA GLY A 141 -35.10 -6.64 -17.30
C GLY A 141 -34.00 -7.66 -16.92
N ASP A 142 -33.18 -8.09 -17.90
CA ASP A 142 -31.99 -8.90 -17.61
C ASP A 142 -30.94 -8.08 -16.84
N THR A 143 -30.87 -8.31 -15.53
CA THR A 143 -29.93 -7.65 -14.62
C THR A 143 -28.52 -8.26 -14.61
N THR A 144 -28.25 -9.26 -15.45
CA THR A 144 -26.99 -10.04 -15.41
C THR A 144 -25.77 -9.17 -15.71
N GLN A 145 -25.82 -8.33 -16.74
CA GLN A 145 -24.70 -7.45 -17.07
C GLN A 145 -24.43 -6.43 -15.97
N LEU A 146 -25.47 -5.81 -15.42
CA LEU A 146 -25.32 -4.85 -14.32
C LEU A 146 -24.71 -5.50 -13.07
N LYS A 147 -25.10 -6.75 -12.75
CA LYS A 147 -24.48 -7.52 -11.66
C LYS A 147 -23.00 -7.77 -11.90
N MET A 148 -22.62 -8.13 -13.13
CA MET A 148 -21.21 -8.32 -13.49
C MET A 148 -20.42 -7.01 -13.35
N ASP A 149 -20.97 -5.90 -13.81
CA ASP A 149 -20.32 -4.59 -13.71
C ASP A 149 -20.11 -4.18 -12.24
N ILE A 150 -21.12 -4.37 -11.37
CA ILE A 150 -20.99 -4.09 -9.94
C ILE A 150 -19.95 -5.00 -9.28
N LEU A 151 -19.90 -6.30 -9.64
CA LEU A 151 -18.91 -7.23 -9.10
C LEU A 151 -17.49 -6.90 -9.54
N ASN A 152 -17.30 -6.54 -10.81
CA ASN A 152 -16.00 -6.11 -11.34
C ASN A 152 -15.55 -4.82 -10.65
N PHE A 153 -16.44 -3.85 -10.48
CA PHE A 153 -16.14 -2.62 -9.76
C PHE A 153 -15.81 -2.86 -8.29
N HIS A 154 -16.55 -3.73 -7.60
CA HIS A 154 -16.23 -4.16 -6.25
C HIS A 154 -14.82 -4.77 -6.16
N ARG A 155 -14.44 -5.62 -7.13
CA ARG A 155 -13.09 -6.19 -7.20
C ARG A 155 -12.02 -5.09 -7.33
N GLU A 156 -12.22 -4.13 -8.21
CA GLU A 156 -11.28 -3.01 -8.42
C GLU A 156 -11.10 -2.14 -7.15
N MET A 157 -12.15 -1.97 -6.36
CA MET A 157 -12.06 -1.28 -5.06
C MET A 157 -11.25 -2.09 -4.03
N VAL A 158 -11.44 -3.41 -3.96
CA VAL A 158 -10.63 -4.28 -3.09
C VAL A 158 -9.15 -4.24 -3.49
N SER A 159 -8.86 -4.22 -4.80
CA SER A 159 -7.52 -4.02 -5.33
C SER A 159 -6.90 -2.72 -4.82
N LEU A 160 -7.65 -1.61 -4.81
CA LEU A 160 -7.16 -0.30 -4.32
C LEU A 160 -6.88 -0.31 -2.81
N LEU A 161 -7.70 -1.00 -2.01
CA LEU A 161 -7.41 -1.23 -0.59
C LEU A 161 -6.11 -2.03 -0.39
N HIS A 162 -5.90 -3.05 -1.21
CA HIS A 162 -4.67 -3.84 -1.17
C HIS A 162 -3.44 -3.00 -1.53
N TYR A 163 -3.54 -2.16 -2.56
CA TYR A 163 -2.52 -1.17 -2.92
C TYR A 163 -2.17 -0.25 -1.74
N SER A 164 -3.18 0.31 -1.06
CA SER A 164 -2.99 1.16 0.13
C SER A 164 -2.20 0.43 1.22
N VAL A 165 -2.62 -0.78 1.58
CA VAL A 165 -1.99 -1.56 2.66
C VAL A 165 -0.55 -1.94 2.33
N LEU A 166 -0.25 -2.34 1.09
CA LEU A 166 1.11 -2.65 0.66
C LEU A 166 2.04 -1.43 0.71
N ASN A 167 1.57 -0.27 0.25
CA ASN A 167 2.35 0.97 0.31
C ASN A 167 2.58 1.43 1.75
N PHE A 168 1.57 1.30 2.62
CA PHE A 168 1.72 1.59 4.05
C PHE A 168 2.74 0.65 4.71
N ALA A 169 2.68 -0.65 4.39
CA ALA A 169 3.68 -1.62 4.84
C ALA A 169 5.10 -1.19 4.42
N GLY A 170 5.24 -0.77 3.16
CA GLY A 170 6.49 -0.26 2.58
C GLY A 170 7.02 0.94 3.36
N TYR A 171 6.16 1.93 3.61
CA TYR A 171 6.48 3.10 4.41
C TYR A 171 6.96 2.74 5.82
N ILE A 172 6.20 1.93 6.56
CA ILE A 172 6.57 1.53 7.93
C ILE A 172 7.91 0.78 7.94
N LYS A 173 8.15 -0.11 6.96
CA LYS A 173 9.40 -0.87 6.87
C LYS A 173 10.60 0.03 6.54
N ILE A 174 10.44 0.98 5.61
CA ILE A 174 11.52 1.88 5.22
C ILE A 174 11.84 2.88 6.34
N MET A 175 10.82 3.40 7.02
CA MET A 175 10.97 4.28 8.17
C MET A 175 11.61 3.57 9.36
N LYS A 176 11.19 2.33 9.68
CA LYS A 176 11.87 1.50 10.70
C LYS A 176 13.34 1.28 10.35
N LYS A 177 13.66 1.09 9.07
CA LYS A 177 15.05 0.94 8.60
C LYS A 177 15.85 2.24 8.73
N HIS A 178 15.26 3.38 8.36
CA HIS A 178 15.86 4.71 8.55
C HIS A 178 16.12 4.99 10.03
N LYS A 179 15.12 4.79 10.90
CA LYS A 179 15.26 4.95 12.36
C LYS A 179 16.36 4.06 12.93
N LYS A 180 16.45 2.79 12.52
CA LYS A 180 17.52 1.89 12.98
C LYS A 180 18.92 2.37 12.57
N LYS A 181 19.08 2.97 11.38
CA LYS A 181 20.35 3.55 10.94
C LYS A 181 20.68 4.89 11.61
N THR A 182 19.66 5.71 11.85
CA THR A 182 19.81 7.08 12.36
C THR A 182 19.86 7.13 13.88
N ALA A 183 19.30 6.13 14.59
CA ALA A 183 19.38 6.00 16.05
C ALA A 183 20.81 5.79 16.57
N SER A 184 21.78 5.48 15.70
CA SER A 184 23.20 5.50 16.03
C SER A 184 23.82 6.91 15.98
N PHE A 185 23.13 7.92 15.43
CA PHE A 185 23.73 9.23 15.11
C PHE A 185 22.91 10.50 15.42
N SER A 186 21.57 10.47 15.59
CA SER A 186 20.79 11.57 16.22
C SER A 186 19.26 11.38 16.11
N HIS A 187 18.55 12.05 17.03
CA HIS A 187 17.09 12.13 17.15
C HIS A 187 16.43 12.86 15.97
N LEU A 188 16.27 12.22 14.80
CA LEU A 188 15.39 12.78 13.77
C LEU A 188 13.92 12.49 14.15
N PRO A 189 13.05 13.51 14.26
CA PRO A 189 11.65 13.30 14.62
C PRO A 189 10.97 12.44 13.55
N PHE A 190 10.39 11.33 14.01
CA PHE A 190 9.41 10.58 13.25
C PHE A 190 8.31 11.56 12.83
N LYS A 191 8.02 11.71 11.53
CA LYS A 191 6.83 12.46 11.06
C LYS A 191 5.60 11.57 11.30
N PRO A 192 4.74 11.85 12.31
CA PRO A 192 3.45 11.16 12.45
C PRO A 192 2.46 11.50 11.34
N THR A 193 2.80 12.44 10.44
CA THR A 193 1.97 12.96 9.34
C THR A 193 1.54 11.93 8.30
N VAL A 194 2.08 10.69 8.32
CA VAL A 194 1.65 9.65 7.36
C VAL A 194 0.22 9.19 7.60
N LEU A 195 -0.26 9.22 8.85
CA LEU A 195 -1.62 8.77 9.19
C LEU A 195 -2.70 9.72 8.65
N GLN A 196 -2.30 10.87 8.11
CA GLN A 196 -3.17 11.86 7.48
C GLN A 196 -3.05 11.84 5.95
N GLN A 197 -2.28 10.90 5.39
CA GLN A 197 -2.09 10.84 3.95
C GLN A 197 -3.33 10.23 3.28
N PRO A 198 -3.75 10.75 2.12
CA PRO A 198 -4.91 10.28 1.37
C PRO A 198 -4.94 8.76 1.17
N PHE A 199 -3.80 8.14 0.81
CA PHE A 199 -3.76 6.69 0.60
C PHE A 199 -4.03 5.85 1.86
N PHE A 200 -4.03 6.45 3.06
CA PHE A 200 -4.36 5.79 4.32
C PHE A 200 -5.84 5.94 4.71
N ILE A 201 -6.51 6.98 4.23
CA ILE A 201 -7.91 7.26 4.56
C ILE A 201 -8.79 6.56 3.53
N THR A 202 -9.19 5.33 3.83
CA THR A 202 -9.93 4.45 2.90
C THR A 202 -11.44 4.40 3.17
N ASP A 203 -11.97 5.34 3.97
CA ASP A 203 -13.36 5.33 4.42
C ASP A 203 -14.36 5.40 3.26
N VAL A 204 -14.06 6.19 2.23
CA VAL A 204 -14.89 6.32 1.01
C VAL A 204 -14.95 4.98 0.28
N ILE A 205 -13.80 4.33 0.09
CA ILE A 205 -13.71 3.02 -0.57
C ILE A 205 -14.47 1.96 0.24
N CYS A 206 -14.30 1.93 1.57
CA CYS A 206 -15.02 1.03 2.46
C CYS A 206 -16.55 1.24 2.40
N LYS A 207 -16.99 2.50 2.31
CA LYS A 207 -18.40 2.84 2.12
C LYS A 207 -18.91 2.32 0.79
N PHE A 208 -18.16 2.52 -0.30
CA PHE A 208 -18.56 2.07 -1.63
C PHE A 208 -18.65 0.55 -1.74
N LEU A 209 -17.78 -0.22 -1.08
CA LEU A 209 -17.89 -1.67 -1.01
C LEU A 209 -19.24 -2.11 -0.42
N LYS A 210 -19.65 -1.51 0.71
CA LYS A 210 -20.95 -1.78 1.35
C LYS A 210 -22.12 -1.40 0.46
N GLU A 211 -22.00 -0.29 -0.28
CA GLU A 211 -23.03 0.14 -1.23
C GLU A 211 -23.16 -0.84 -2.40
N CYS A 212 -22.06 -1.35 -2.94
CA CYS A 212 -22.08 -2.41 -3.96
C CYS A 212 -22.74 -3.70 -3.45
N GLU A 213 -22.43 -4.13 -2.23
CA GLU A 213 -23.08 -5.29 -1.60
C GLU A 213 -24.60 -5.08 -1.48
N ALA A 214 -25.03 -3.90 -1.04
CA ALA A 214 -26.46 -3.56 -0.93
C ALA A 214 -27.16 -3.58 -2.30
N MET A 215 -26.54 -2.99 -3.33
CA MET A 215 -27.07 -2.99 -4.70
C MET A 215 -27.19 -4.41 -5.25
N LEU A 216 -26.16 -5.25 -5.06
CA LEU A 216 -26.21 -6.65 -5.47
C LEU A 216 -27.34 -7.40 -4.77
N ASN A 217 -27.48 -7.25 -3.45
CA ASN A 217 -28.54 -7.89 -2.68
C ASN A 217 -29.94 -7.50 -3.19
N GLN A 218 -30.18 -6.22 -3.50
CA GLN A 218 -31.43 -5.76 -4.11
C GLN A 218 -31.69 -6.47 -5.44
N LEU A 219 -30.69 -6.50 -6.33
CA LEU A 219 -30.82 -7.13 -7.65
C LEU A 219 -30.98 -8.67 -7.57
N PHE A 220 -30.56 -9.31 -6.48
CA PHE A 220 -30.80 -10.74 -6.23
C PHE A 220 -32.18 -11.02 -5.61
N LEU A 221 -32.72 -10.08 -4.82
CA LEU A 221 -34.02 -10.23 -4.15
C LEU A 221 -35.21 -9.96 -5.08
N VAL A 222 -35.08 -9.07 -6.07
CA VAL A 222 -36.12 -8.82 -7.09
C VAL A 222 -36.49 -10.10 -7.88
N LYS A 223 -35.64 -11.14 -7.86
CA LYS A 223 -35.90 -12.43 -8.54
C LYS A 223 -36.64 -13.48 -7.70
N LYS A 224 -37.13 -13.17 -6.49
CA LYS A 224 -37.98 -14.12 -5.74
C LYS A 224 -39.45 -13.86 -6.04
N PRO A 225 -40.16 -14.80 -6.72
CA PRO A 225 -41.61 -14.76 -6.82
C PRO A 225 -42.29 -14.97 -5.46
#